data_AF-A0A842XR01-F1
#
_entry.id   AF-A0A842XR01-F1
#
_cell.length_a   1.000
_cell.length_b   1.000
_cell.length_c   1.000
_cell.angle_alpha   90.00
_cell.angle_beta   90.00
_cell.angle_gamma   90.00
#
_symmetry.space_group_name_H-M   'P 1'
#
loop_
_entity.id
_entity.type
_entity.pdbx_description
1 polymer ?
#
loop_
_entity_poly.entity_id
_entity_poly.type
_entity_poly.pdbx_seq_one_letter_code
_entity_poly.pdbx_strand_id
1 'polypeptide(L)'
;MAGDVALDQLANRFASWLYSFHEAFDFGRVRGDSILRNFIDAPEKLVGIDLEESHEGDPIEDLGQVCAYIIATRPMFVDTKFDFARKLTARYEDRIKDDIRSRLPGSVSCALRYYGGFRSDHVLMNEWADKIATWDQF
;
A
#
# COMPACT_ATOMS: atom_id res chain seq x y z
N MET A 1 10.54 -7.36 -19.78
CA MET A 1 10.04 -6.41 -20.81
C MET A 1 8.51 -6.27 -20.78
N ALA A 2 7.70 -7.21 -21.29
CA ALA A 2 6.22 -7.04 -21.28
C ALA A 2 5.60 -7.09 -19.86
N GLY A 3 6.12 -7.96 -18.99
CA GLY A 3 5.66 -8.07 -17.60
C GLY A 3 5.99 -6.84 -16.75
N ASP A 4 7.17 -6.26 -16.94
CA ASP A 4 7.60 -5.04 -16.21
C ASP A 4 6.72 -3.83 -16.58
N VAL A 5 6.39 -3.70 -17.86
CA VAL A 5 5.48 -2.64 -18.35
C VAL A 5 4.09 -2.79 -17.73
N ALA A 6 3.57 -4.00 -17.63
CA ALA A 6 2.27 -4.24 -16.99
C ALA A 6 2.27 -3.89 -15.50
N LEU A 7 3.34 -4.26 -14.76
CA LEU A 7 3.49 -3.91 -13.35
C LEU A 7 3.66 -2.40 -13.14
N ASP A 8 4.44 -1.72 -13.97
CA ASP A 8 4.62 -0.27 -13.88
C ASP A 8 3.30 0.48 -14.14
N GLN A 9 2.51 0.01 -15.10
CA GLN A 9 1.17 0.54 -15.36
C GLN A 9 0.23 0.27 -14.18
N LEU A 10 0.26 -0.92 -13.60
CA LEU A 10 -0.56 -1.27 -12.44
C LEU A 10 -0.21 -0.41 -11.23
N ALA A 11 1.08 -0.22 -10.92
CA ALA A 11 1.53 0.67 -9.86
C ALA A 11 1.03 2.10 -10.07
N ASN A 12 1.06 2.59 -11.31
CA ASN A 12 0.51 3.90 -11.66
C ASN A 12 -1.01 3.99 -11.48
N ARG A 13 -1.75 2.94 -11.87
CA ARG A 13 -3.21 2.89 -11.68
C ARG A 13 -3.60 2.87 -10.20
N PHE A 14 -2.89 2.10 -9.38
CA PHE A 14 -3.09 2.09 -7.92
C PHE A 14 -2.80 3.44 -7.28
N ALA A 15 -1.64 4.01 -7.57
CA ALA A 15 -1.27 5.34 -7.07
C ALA A 15 -2.29 6.41 -7.48
N SER A 16 -2.74 6.37 -8.73
CA SER A 16 -3.76 7.29 -9.24
C SER A 16 -5.10 7.10 -8.54
N TRP A 17 -5.55 5.88 -8.30
CA TRP A 17 -6.83 5.63 -7.63
C TRP A 17 -6.81 6.10 -6.19
N LEU A 18 -5.75 5.74 -5.42
CA LEU A 18 -5.60 6.17 -4.03
C LEU A 18 -5.53 7.70 -3.95
N TYR A 19 -4.73 8.33 -4.83
CA TYR A 19 -4.65 9.79 -4.89
C TYR A 19 -6.03 10.41 -5.13
N SER A 20 -6.77 9.94 -6.14
CA SER A 20 -8.10 10.49 -6.45
C SER A 20 -9.09 10.27 -5.32
N PHE A 21 -9.01 9.15 -4.60
CA PHE A 21 -9.82 8.92 -3.40
C PHE A 21 -9.48 9.94 -2.31
N HIS A 22 -8.20 10.08 -1.95
CA HIS A 22 -7.79 11.01 -0.90
C HIS A 22 -8.05 12.48 -1.27
N GLU A 23 -7.78 12.87 -2.52
CA GLU A 23 -8.06 14.21 -3.05
C GLU A 23 -9.56 14.56 -2.98
N ALA A 24 -10.45 13.60 -3.27
CA ALA A 24 -11.89 13.82 -3.18
C ALA A 24 -12.40 14.12 -1.76
N PHE A 25 -11.57 13.86 -0.73
CA PHE A 25 -11.85 14.14 0.67
C PHE A 25 -10.80 15.07 1.31
N ASP A 26 -10.16 15.92 0.50
CA ASP A 26 -9.16 16.91 0.94
C ASP A 26 -8.04 16.28 1.81
N PHE A 27 -7.66 15.03 1.52
CA PHE A 27 -6.67 14.24 2.24
C PHE A 27 -6.99 14.01 3.73
N GLY A 28 -8.24 14.20 4.17
CA GLY A 28 -8.68 14.00 5.55
C GLY A 28 -9.38 12.66 5.83
N ARG A 29 -9.37 11.73 4.87
CA ARG A 29 -10.10 10.46 4.95
C ARG A 29 -9.30 9.33 4.36
N VAL A 30 -9.33 8.20 5.06
CA VAL A 30 -8.74 6.92 4.68
C VAL A 30 -9.84 6.03 4.09
N ARG A 31 -9.49 5.19 3.13
CA ARG A 31 -10.37 4.15 2.60
C ARG A 31 -10.60 3.06 3.64
N GLY A 32 -9.57 2.66 4.37
CA GLY A 32 -9.68 1.84 5.58
C GLY A 32 -9.46 0.34 5.38
N ASP A 33 -9.66 -0.18 4.16
CA ASP A 33 -9.28 -1.55 3.77
C ASP A 33 -8.65 -1.59 2.36
N SER A 34 -7.41 -1.08 2.28
CA SER A 34 -6.65 -0.92 1.04
C SER A 34 -5.91 -2.20 0.59
N ILE A 35 -6.45 -3.38 0.88
CA ILE A 35 -5.91 -4.66 0.38
C ILE A 35 -6.21 -4.85 -1.10
N LEU A 36 -5.30 -5.53 -1.83
CA LEU A 36 -5.44 -5.72 -3.28
C LEU A 36 -6.73 -6.45 -3.71
N ARG A 37 -7.35 -7.25 -2.83
CA ARG A 37 -8.62 -7.96 -3.13
C ARG A 37 -9.79 -7.01 -3.35
N ASN A 38 -9.73 -5.81 -2.77
CA ASN A 38 -10.78 -4.82 -2.90
C ASN A 38 -10.55 -3.90 -4.11
N PHE A 39 -9.68 -4.30 -5.04
CA PHE A 39 -9.44 -3.59 -6.29
C PHE A 39 -9.63 -4.52 -7.48
N ILE A 40 -10.33 -4.02 -8.50
CA ILE A 40 -10.55 -4.70 -9.76
C ILE A 40 -9.71 -3.99 -10.83
N ASP A 41 -8.76 -4.70 -11.42
CA ASP A 41 -8.02 -4.22 -12.60
C ASP A 41 -8.88 -4.49 -13.84
N ALA A 42 -9.53 -3.43 -14.32
CA ALA A 42 -10.37 -3.45 -15.51
C ALA A 42 -9.59 -2.87 -16.70
N PRO A 43 -10.04 -3.09 -17.95
CA PRO A 43 -9.49 -2.37 -19.08
C PRO A 43 -9.49 -0.86 -18.79
N GLU A 44 -8.31 -0.25 -18.94
CA GLU A 44 -8.05 1.20 -18.81
C GLU A 44 -8.12 1.80 -17.40
N LYS A 45 -8.62 1.09 -16.38
CA LYS A 45 -8.73 1.65 -15.02
C LYS A 45 -8.67 0.62 -13.90
N LEU A 46 -8.29 1.09 -12.72
CA LEU A 46 -8.46 0.37 -11.47
C LEU A 46 -9.73 0.86 -10.77
N VAL A 47 -10.51 -0.06 -10.23
CA VAL A 47 -11.73 0.26 -9.48
C VAL A 47 -11.59 -0.29 -8.06
N GLY A 48 -11.54 0.59 -7.06
CA GLY A 48 -11.70 0.21 -5.67
C GLY A 48 -13.18 -0.01 -5.33
N ILE A 49 -13.45 -1.10 -4.64
CA ILE A 49 -14.77 -1.48 -4.10
C ILE A 49 -14.69 -1.55 -2.58
N ASP A 50 -15.82 -1.79 -1.91
CA ASP A 50 -15.83 -2.03 -0.47
C ASP A 50 -15.26 -0.85 0.35
N LEU A 51 -16.09 0.17 0.54
CA LEU A 51 -15.73 1.44 1.19
C LEU A 51 -16.31 1.57 2.61
N GLU A 52 -16.83 0.48 3.18
CA GLU A 52 -17.51 0.52 4.49
C GLU A 52 -16.57 0.85 5.65
N GLU A 53 -15.28 0.55 5.52
CA GLU A 53 -14.23 0.85 6.51
C GLU A 53 -13.67 2.28 6.39
N SER A 54 -14.23 3.13 5.52
CA SER A 54 -13.71 4.49 5.33
C SER A 54 -13.99 5.40 6.53
N HIS A 55 -12.96 6.07 7.02
CA HIS A 55 -13.01 6.91 8.21
C HIS A 55 -12.06 8.12 8.10
N GLU A 56 -12.24 9.12 8.97
CA GLU A 56 -11.30 10.24 9.09
C GLU A 56 -9.93 9.73 9.54
N GLY A 57 -8.87 10.14 8.87
CA GLY A 57 -7.52 9.68 9.19
C GLY A 57 -6.48 10.15 8.16
N ASP A 58 -5.25 9.64 8.29
CA ASP A 58 -4.14 10.04 7.44
C ASP A 58 -3.99 9.08 6.23
N PRO A 59 -3.99 9.58 4.99
CA PRO A 59 -3.75 8.79 3.78
C PRO A 59 -2.53 7.85 3.81
N ILE A 60 -1.52 8.12 4.65
CA ILE A 60 -0.37 7.23 4.84
C ILE A 60 -0.78 5.84 5.34
N GLU A 61 -1.93 5.72 6.01
CA GLU A 61 -2.47 4.45 6.51
C GLU A 61 -2.82 3.51 5.36
N ASP A 62 -3.51 4.01 4.33
CA ASP A 62 -3.85 3.22 3.14
C ASP A 62 -2.59 2.77 2.38
N LEU A 63 -1.56 3.63 2.31
CA LEU A 63 -0.28 3.27 1.72
C LEU A 63 0.42 2.17 2.53
N GLY A 64 0.41 2.26 3.86
CA GLY A 64 0.93 1.23 4.74
C GLY A 64 0.21 -0.11 4.54
N GLN A 65 -1.12 -0.07 4.49
CA GLN A 65 -1.98 -1.24 4.28
C GLN A 65 -1.71 -1.93 2.94
N VAL A 66 -1.71 -1.18 1.82
CA VAL A 66 -1.49 -1.77 0.49
C VAL A 66 -0.09 -2.37 0.39
N CYS A 67 0.93 -1.67 0.89
CA CYS A 67 2.32 -2.13 0.92
C CYS A 67 2.48 -3.40 1.76
N ALA A 68 1.94 -3.41 2.99
CA ALA A 68 1.95 -4.58 3.85
C ALA A 68 1.27 -5.78 3.19
N TYR A 69 0.12 -5.57 2.55
CA TYR A 69 -0.58 -6.64 1.84
C TYR A 69 0.23 -7.19 0.65
N ILE A 70 0.81 -6.29 -0.17
CA ILE A 70 1.67 -6.65 -1.31
C ILE A 70 2.80 -7.57 -0.83
N ILE A 71 3.60 -7.12 0.14
CA ILE A 71 4.80 -7.84 0.58
C ILE A 71 4.47 -9.09 1.38
N ALA A 72 3.39 -9.09 2.17
CA ALA A 72 3.05 -10.23 3.04
C ALA A 72 2.17 -11.29 2.38
N THR A 73 1.71 -11.12 1.15
CA THR A 73 1.00 -12.19 0.41
C THR A 73 2.00 -13.27 -0.01
N ARG A 74 1.64 -14.55 -0.09
CA ARG A 74 2.60 -15.62 -0.49
C ARG A 74 2.98 -15.51 -1.99
N PRO A 75 4.24 -15.79 -2.39
CA PRO A 75 5.43 -15.91 -1.53
C PRO A 75 5.73 -14.58 -0.84
N MET A 76 5.99 -14.64 0.48
CA MET A 76 6.07 -13.46 1.34
C MET A 76 7.47 -12.83 1.30
N PHE A 77 7.52 -11.50 1.38
CA PHE A 77 8.72 -10.67 1.58
C PHE A 77 9.84 -10.94 0.57
N VAL A 78 9.49 -11.09 -0.71
CA VAL A 78 10.46 -11.21 -1.81
C VAL A 78 10.73 -9.85 -2.44
N ASP A 79 11.97 -9.65 -2.93
CA ASP A 79 12.45 -8.35 -3.43
C ASP A 79 11.53 -7.72 -4.49
N THR A 80 11.02 -8.51 -5.41
CA THR A 80 10.12 -8.03 -6.48
C THR A 80 8.83 -7.39 -5.95
N LYS A 81 8.36 -7.80 -4.76
CA LYS A 81 7.18 -7.20 -4.11
C LYS A 81 7.52 -5.90 -3.41
N PHE A 82 8.70 -5.81 -2.80
CA PHE A 82 9.21 -4.54 -2.29
C PHE A 82 9.40 -3.52 -3.41
N ASP A 83 9.98 -3.95 -4.54
CA ASP A 83 10.16 -3.08 -5.70
C ASP A 83 8.83 -2.58 -6.26
N PHE A 84 7.81 -3.44 -6.33
CA PHE A 84 6.47 -3.02 -6.73
C PHE A 84 5.85 -2.03 -5.73
N ALA A 85 5.96 -2.30 -4.43
CA ALA A 85 5.45 -1.42 -3.39
C ALA A 85 6.09 -0.02 -3.46
N ARG A 86 7.42 0.05 -3.61
CA ARG A 86 8.18 1.29 -3.82
C ARG A 86 7.75 2.06 -5.06
N LYS A 87 7.57 1.35 -6.18
CA LYS A 87 7.11 1.97 -7.44
C LYS A 87 5.73 2.61 -7.28
N LEU A 88 4.83 1.93 -6.58
CA LEU A 88 3.48 2.44 -6.29
C LEU A 88 3.55 3.67 -5.40
N THR A 89 4.27 3.62 -4.28
CA THR A 89 4.33 4.73 -3.32
C THR A 89 5.08 5.93 -3.87
N ALA A 90 6.16 5.74 -4.64
CA ALA A 90 6.84 6.83 -5.34
C ALA A 90 5.90 7.55 -6.32
N ARG A 91 5.09 6.82 -7.09
CA ARG A 91 4.10 7.42 -7.99
C ARG A 91 3.01 8.16 -7.22
N TYR A 92 2.60 7.65 -6.06
CA TYR A 92 1.64 8.35 -5.22
C TYR A 92 2.25 9.65 -4.68
N GLU A 93 3.48 9.60 -4.18
CA GLU A 93 4.24 10.76 -3.68
C GLU A 93 4.40 11.84 -4.76
N ASP A 94 4.71 11.47 -6.00
CA ASP A 94 4.84 12.42 -7.13
C ASP A 94 3.56 13.25 -7.38
N ARG A 95 2.41 12.82 -6.84
CA ARG A 95 1.11 13.51 -7.01
C ARG A 95 0.77 14.43 -5.84
N ILE A 96 1.44 14.31 -4.71
CA ILE A 96 1.18 15.09 -3.50
C ILE A 96 2.33 16.08 -3.23
N LYS A 97 2.09 17.06 -2.36
CA LYS A 97 3.10 18.05 -1.93
C LYS A 97 3.68 17.74 -0.54
N ASP A 98 3.59 16.49 -0.11
CA ASP A 98 3.99 16.05 1.22
C ASP A 98 5.02 14.92 1.14
N ASP A 99 5.92 14.86 2.12
CA ASP A 99 6.90 13.79 2.25
C ASP A 99 6.28 12.63 3.02
N ILE A 100 5.99 11.55 2.28
CA ILE A 100 5.48 10.31 2.87
C ILE A 100 6.59 9.33 3.20
N ARG A 101 7.80 9.47 2.64
CA ARG A 101 8.87 8.46 2.77
C ARG A 101 9.31 8.28 4.21
N SER A 102 9.41 9.38 4.94
CA SER A 102 9.81 9.35 6.36
C SER A 102 8.77 8.67 7.27
N ARG A 103 7.50 8.60 6.85
CA ARG A 103 6.37 8.08 7.66
C ARG A 103 5.92 6.68 7.22
N LEU A 104 6.14 6.35 5.95
CA LEU A 104 5.69 5.10 5.32
C LEU A 104 6.20 3.83 6.03
N PRO A 105 7.48 3.68 6.42
CA PRO A 105 7.93 2.47 7.09
C PRO A 105 7.17 2.17 8.39
N GLY A 106 6.87 3.22 9.17
CA GLY A 106 6.05 3.10 10.38
C GLY A 106 4.63 2.62 10.07
N SER A 107 3.99 3.19 9.05
CA SER A 107 2.65 2.79 8.62
C SER A 107 2.61 1.32 8.13
N VAL A 108 3.59 0.91 7.33
CA VAL A 108 3.73 -0.48 6.87
C VAL A 108 3.95 -1.45 8.05
N SER A 109 4.79 -1.07 9.01
CA SER A 109 5.00 -1.85 10.24
C SER A 109 3.70 -2.06 11.01
N CYS A 110 2.92 -0.99 11.22
CA CYS A 110 1.61 -1.07 11.88
C CYS A 110 0.65 -2.00 11.12
N ALA A 111 0.55 -1.85 9.80
CA ALA A 111 -0.32 -2.68 8.98
C ALA A 111 0.09 -4.17 8.98
N LEU A 112 1.40 -4.47 8.96
CA LEU A 112 1.89 -5.85 9.08
C LEU A 112 1.49 -6.49 10.41
N ARG A 113 1.58 -5.75 11.52
CA ARG A 113 1.14 -6.25 12.83
C ARG A 113 -0.36 -6.49 12.87
N TYR A 114 -1.13 -5.53 12.33
CA TYR A 114 -2.58 -5.64 12.24
C TYR A 114 -2.99 -6.91 11.47
N TYR A 115 -2.52 -7.09 10.24
CA TYR A 115 -2.82 -8.27 9.43
C TYR A 115 -2.22 -9.56 10.01
N GLY A 116 -1.09 -9.47 10.72
CA GLY A 116 -0.50 -10.57 11.45
C GLY A 116 -1.47 -11.18 12.47
N GLY A 117 -2.28 -10.37 13.15
CA GLY A 117 -3.27 -10.85 14.13
C GLY A 117 -4.30 -11.85 13.59
N PHE A 118 -4.48 -11.89 12.27
CA PHE A 118 -5.47 -12.75 11.60
C PHE A 118 -4.83 -13.88 10.77
N ARG A 119 -3.50 -14.07 10.85
CA ARG A 119 -2.76 -15.00 9.98
C ARG A 119 -1.88 -15.96 10.76
N SER A 120 -1.77 -17.20 10.26
CA SER A 120 -0.84 -18.19 10.83
C SER A 120 0.62 -17.75 10.74
N ASP A 121 0.97 -16.93 9.75
CA ASP A 121 2.33 -16.44 9.47
C ASP A 121 2.74 -15.23 10.36
N HIS A 122 1.98 -14.93 11.42
CA HIS A 122 2.14 -13.73 12.26
C HIS A 122 3.54 -13.52 12.84
N VAL A 123 4.26 -14.59 13.20
CA VAL A 123 5.63 -14.50 13.71
C VAL A 123 6.54 -13.84 12.67
N LEU A 124 6.54 -14.36 11.44
CA LEU A 124 7.33 -13.80 10.35
C LEU A 124 6.87 -12.38 9.99
N MET A 125 5.57 -12.10 10.03
CA MET A 125 5.05 -10.75 9.77
C MET A 125 5.51 -9.73 10.82
N ASN A 126 5.53 -10.12 12.10
CA ASN A 126 6.03 -9.26 13.18
C ASN A 126 7.54 -9.02 13.08
N GLU A 127 8.33 -10.06 12.76
CA GLU A 127 9.77 -9.91 12.50
C GLU A 127 10.05 -8.91 11.37
N TRP A 128 9.28 -8.97 10.28
CA TRP A 128 9.42 -7.99 9.20
C TRP A 128 8.88 -6.62 9.57
N ALA A 129 7.84 -6.53 10.39
CA ALA A 129 7.34 -5.26 10.92
C ALA A 129 8.42 -4.54 11.75
N ASP A 130 9.17 -5.27 12.58
CA ASP A 130 10.31 -4.72 13.34
C ASP A 130 11.41 -4.22 12.40
N LYS A 131 11.78 -5.01 11.38
CA LYS A 131 12.82 -4.63 10.40
C LYS A 131 12.45 -3.38 9.59
N ILE A 132 11.21 -3.33 9.10
CA ILE A 132 10.73 -2.23 8.26
C ILE A 132 10.62 -0.93 9.06
N ALA A 133 10.25 -0.98 10.35
CA ALA A 133 10.12 0.22 11.18
C ALA A 133 11.42 1.03 11.29
N THR A 134 12.58 0.39 11.10
CA THR A 134 13.91 1.04 11.12
C THR A 134 14.51 1.24 9.73
N TRP A 135 13.73 1.02 8.66
CA TRP A 135 14.26 1.00 7.31
C TRP A 135 14.05 2.34 6.61
N ASP A 136 15.10 3.15 6.56
CA ASP A 136 15.09 4.47 5.90
C ASP A 136 14.82 4.41 4.38
N GLN A 137 14.85 3.21 3.79
CA GLN A 137 14.72 2.96 2.36
C GLN A 137 13.54 2.04 2.03
N PHE A 138 12.48 2.04 2.85
CA PHE A 138 11.27 1.33 2.48
C PHE A 138 10.76 1.79 1.10
#